data_AF-A0A7G6TY05-F1
#
_entry.id   AF-A0A7G6TY05-F1
#
_cell.length_a   1.000
_cell.length_b   1.000
_cell.length_c   1.000
_cell.angle_alpha   90.00
_cell.angle_beta   90.00
_cell.angle_gamma   90.00
#
_symmetry.space_group_name_H-M   'P 1'
#
loop_
_entity.id
_entity.type
_entity.pdbx_description
1 polymer ?
#
loop_
_entity_poly.entity_id
_entity_poly.type
_entity_poly.pdbx_seq_one_letter_code
_entity_poly.pdbx_strand_id
1 'polypeptide(L)'
;MTEITAIATAFAPFETLASSLLHHVKTDDGSHDVAHLARVWSNVRAIQKIEGGDPEILAAATLLHDCVAVEKSSPLRASASRLAAEHAVILLAPLGWTTDRLDCVAHAITAHSFSAKITPETIEAQILQDADRLDAMGAIGIARCFYTAGRMQSLLYDPEDPAARHRAFDDRNFAIDHLPAKLLTLADGFNTATGRRMAQERHARTEAFLTAFLAEVGVS
;
A
#
# COMPACT_ATOMS: atom_id res chain seq x y z
N MET A 1 -17.64 -0.78 -20.42
CA MET A 1 -16.36 -0.17 -19.99
C MET A 1 -15.47 -1.29 -19.53
N THR A 2 -14.24 -1.36 -20.03
CA THR A 2 -13.25 -2.32 -19.52
C THR A 2 -12.77 -1.85 -18.14
N GLU A 3 -12.26 -2.77 -17.32
CA GLU A 3 -11.73 -2.49 -15.98
C GLU A 3 -10.64 -1.39 -16.04
N ILE A 4 -9.79 -1.43 -17.07
CA ILE A 4 -8.76 -0.41 -17.38
C ILE A 4 -9.35 1.01 -17.49
N THR A 5 -10.48 1.18 -18.17
CA THR A 5 -11.10 2.52 -18.35
C THR A 5 -11.61 3.10 -17.03
N ALA A 6 -12.13 2.25 -16.13
CA ALA A 6 -12.60 2.72 -14.83
C ALA A 6 -11.44 3.23 -13.96
N ILE A 7 -10.30 2.54 -13.99
CA ILE A 7 -9.10 2.93 -13.23
C ILE A 7 -8.48 4.19 -13.79
N ALA A 8 -8.33 4.28 -15.11
CA ALA A 8 -7.74 5.46 -15.74
C ALA A 8 -8.47 6.73 -15.30
N THR A 9 -9.80 6.67 -15.21
CA THR A 9 -10.65 7.77 -14.69
C THR A 9 -10.32 8.15 -13.24
N ALA A 10 -9.94 7.19 -12.38
CA ALA A 10 -9.52 7.49 -11.01
C ALA A 10 -8.25 8.37 -10.96
N PHE A 11 -7.43 8.33 -12.01
CA PHE A 11 -6.19 9.09 -12.12
C PHE A 11 -6.36 10.52 -12.65
N ALA A 12 -7.59 11.03 -12.78
CA ALA A 12 -7.84 12.39 -13.25
C ALA A 12 -6.97 13.46 -12.53
N PRO A 13 -6.32 14.38 -13.28
CA PRO A 13 -6.41 14.63 -14.73
C PRO A 13 -5.37 13.87 -15.60
N PHE A 14 -4.81 12.77 -15.11
CA PHE A 14 -3.79 11.96 -15.78
C PHE A 14 -4.34 10.70 -16.44
N GLU A 15 -5.59 10.71 -16.90
CA GLU A 15 -6.27 9.55 -17.47
C GLU A 15 -5.54 9.01 -18.71
N THR A 16 -4.97 9.89 -19.53
CA THR A 16 -4.17 9.52 -20.70
C THR A 16 -2.90 8.77 -20.30
N LEU A 17 -2.17 9.29 -19.31
CA LEU A 17 -0.98 8.65 -18.77
C LEU A 17 -1.34 7.29 -18.15
N ALA A 18 -2.37 7.23 -17.32
CA ALA A 18 -2.85 6.00 -16.71
C ALA A 18 -3.23 4.95 -17.77
N SER A 19 -4.00 5.35 -18.79
CA SER A 19 -4.37 4.44 -19.88
C SER A 19 -3.14 3.89 -20.60
N SER A 20 -2.11 4.71 -20.83
CA SER A 20 -0.87 4.24 -21.49
C SER A 20 -0.08 3.24 -20.65
N LEU A 21 -0.09 3.38 -19.32
CA LEU A 21 0.73 2.57 -18.41
C LEU A 21 0.02 1.31 -17.88
N LEU A 22 -1.31 1.34 -17.71
CA LEU A 22 -2.06 0.24 -17.11
C LEU A 22 -1.96 -1.08 -17.91
N HIS A 23 -1.70 -1.01 -19.22
CA HIS A 23 -1.44 -2.20 -20.04
C HIS A 23 -0.14 -2.93 -19.69
N HIS A 24 0.77 -2.26 -18.96
CA HIS A 24 2.06 -2.80 -18.54
C HIS A 24 2.06 -3.30 -17.09
N VAL A 25 0.97 -3.09 -16.34
CA VAL A 25 0.82 -3.58 -14.97
C VAL A 25 0.17 -4.96 -15.02
N LYS A 26 0.88 -6.00 -14.54
CA LYS A 26 0.30 -7.33 -14.44
C LYS A 26 -0.69 -7.39 -13.29
N THR A 27 -1.88 -7.91 -13.58
CA THR A 27 -2.96 -8.09 -12.61
C THR A 27 -3.19 -9.59 -12.40
N ASP A 28 -2.55 -10.20 -11.40
CA ASP A 28 -2.75 -11.65 -11.13
C ASP A 28 -3.08 -11.98 -9.66
N ASP A 29 -3.37 -10.98 -8.81
CA ASP A 29 -3.95 -11.22 -7.49
C ASP A 29 -5.08 -10.25 -7.09
N GLY A 30 -6.18 -10.84 -6.60
CA GLY A 30 -7.40 -10.12 -6.18
C GLY A 30 -7.21 -9.19 -4.97
N SER A 31 -6.00 -9.02 -4.44
CA SER A 31 -5.67 -8.09 -3.36
C SER A 31 -4.76 -6.93 -3.78
N HIS A 32 -4.11 -7.00 -4.94
CA HIS A 32 -3.03 -6.08 -5.34
C HIS A 32 -3.16 -5.42 -6.71
N ASP A 33 -4.11 -5.80 -7.56
CA ASP A 33 -3.91 -5.48 -8.96
C ASP A 33 -4.36 -4.09 -9.44
N VAL A 34 -5.53 -3.64 -9.00
CA VAL A 34 -6.24 -2.52 -9.68
C VAL A 34 -6.88 -1.59 -8.66
N ALA A 35 -7.72 -2.18 -7.80
CA ALA A 35 -8.37 -1.43 -6.73
C ALA A 35 -7.34 -0.90 -5.73
N HIS A 36 -6.20 -1.59 -5.58
CA HIS A 36 -5.07 -1.12 -4.80
C HIS A 36 -4.48 0.18 -5.39
N LEU A 37 -4.14 0.21 -6.68
CA LEU A 37 -3.64 1.42 -7.36
C LEU A 37 -4.58 2.62 -7.17
N ALA A 38 -5.89 2.41 -7.33
CA ALA A 38 -6.87 3.47 -7.15
C ALA A 38 -6.94 3.99 -5.70
N ARG A 39 -6.81 3.12 -4.70
CA ARG A 39 -6.79 3.51 -3.28
C ARG A 39 -5.49 4.19 -2.89
N VAL A 40 -4.34 3.69 -3.35
CA VAL A 40 -3.03 4.34 -3.16
C VAL A 40 -3.07 5.72 -3.79
N TRP A 41 -3.56 5.85 -5.03
CA TRP A 41 -3.70 7.15 -5.68
C TRP A 41 -4.60 8.12 -4.92
N SER A 42 -5.72 7.63 -4.38
CA SER A 42 -6.59 8.45 -3.50
C SER A 42 -5.83 8.96 -2.28
N ASN A 43 -5.00 8.12 -1.64
CA ASN A 43 -4.15 8.52 -0.52
C ASN A 43 -3.08 9.53 -0.98
N VAL A 44 -2.38 9.27 -2.09
CA VAL A 44 -1.39 10.16 -2.69
C VAL A 44 -1.99 11.54 -2.91
N ARG A 45 -3.17 11.64 -3.53
CA ARG A 45 -3.83 12.92 -3.78
C ARG A 45 -4.29 13.62 -2.50
N ALA A 46 -4.71 12.88 -1.48
CA ALA A 46 -5.05 13.46 -0.19
C ALA A 46 -3.84 14.10 0.49
N ILE A 47 -2.67 13.45 0.42
CA ILE A 47 -1.42 13.96 0.97
C ILE A 47 -0.86 15.11 0.11
N GLN A 48 -0.72 14.89 -1.20
CA GLN A 48 -0.18 15.84 -2.19
C GLN A 48 -0.90 17.19 -2.17
N LYS A 49 -2.22 17.22 -1.95
CA LYS A 49 -2.99 18.48 -1.86
C LYS A 49 -2.55 19.38 -0.71
N ILE A 50 -1.95 18.82 0.34
CA ILE A 50 -1.51 19.55 1.54
C ILE A 50 0.01 19.73 1.52
N GLU A 51 0.76 18.67 1.19
CA GLU A 51 2.23 18.64 1.28
C GLU A 51 2.92 19.13 -0.01
N GLY A 52 2.19 19.26 -1.13
CA GLY A 52 2.76 19.60 -2.43
C GLY A 52 3.29 18.38 -3.19
N GLY A 53 4.31 18.59 -4.01
CA GLY A 53 4.87 17.59 -4.93
C GLY A 53 4.20 17.59 -6.31
N ASP A 54 4.95 17.15 -7.32
CA ASP A 54 4.48 17.09 -8.70
C ASP A 54 3.44 15.96 -8.85
N PRO A 55 2.18 16.30 -9.18
CA PRO A 55 1.10 15.32 -9.24
C PRO A 55 1.25 14.33 -10.42
N GLU A 56 1.95 14.70 -11.49
CA GLU A 56 2.18 13.80 -12.63
C GLU A 56 3.29 12.79 -12.34
N ILE A 57 4.37 13.21 -11.66
CA ILE A 57 5.42 12.28 -11.14
C ILE A 57 4.77 11.28 -10.19
N LEU A 58 3.93 11.76 -9.27
CA LEU A 58 3.20 10.92 -8.33
C LEU A 58 2.24 9.95 -9.03
N ALA A 59 1.56 10.38 -10.10
CA ALA A 59 0.68 9.51 -10.88
C ALA A 59 1.48 8.37 -11.52
N ALA A 60 2.57 8.69 -12.22
CA ALA A 60 3.44 7.72 -12.86
C ALA A 60 4.03 6.74 -11.83
N ALA A 61 4.56 7.25 -10.72
CA ALA A 61 5.15 6.44 -9.66
C ALA A 61 4.10 5.52 -9.01
N THR A 62 2.89 6.03 -8.75
CA THR A 62 1.79 5.21 -8.20
C THR A 62 1.38 4.09 -9.15
N LEU A 63 1.26 4.36 -10.44
CA LEU A 63 0.87 3.34 -11.43
C LEU A 63 1.92 2.22 -11.57
N LEU A 64 3.19 2.53 -11.32
CA LEU A 64 4.31 1.65 -11.65
C LEU A 64 5.04 1.06 -10.43
N HIS A 65 4.70 1.46 -9.20
CA HIS A 65 5.49 1.09 -8.01
C HIS A 65 5.62 -0.42 -7.78
N ASP A 66 4.62 -1.19 -8.19
CA ASP A 66 4.58 -2.66 -8.10
C ASP A 66 4.41 -3.33 -9.49
N CYS A 67 4.79 -2.66 -10.59
CA CYS A 67 4.61 -3.19 -11.95
C CYS A 67 5.46 -4.44 -12.27
N VAL A 68 6.43 -4.79 -11.41
CA VAL A 68 7.27 -5.98 -11.54
C VAL A 68 6.90 -7.00 -10.46
N ALA A 69 6.23 -8.07 -10.89
CA ALA A 69 5.93 -9.20 -10.03
C ALA A 69 7.19 -10.04 -9.76
N VAL A 70 7.69 -9.99 -8.52
CA VAL A 70 8.74 -10.88 -8.02
C VAL A 70 8.10 -11.85 -7.04
N GLU A 71 8.26 -13.16 -7.29
CA GLU A 71 7.71 -14.21 -6.41
C GLU A 71 8.16 -13.99 -4.95
N LYS A 72 7.26 -14.25 -3.99
CA LYS A 72 7.53 -14.05 -2.56
C LYS A 72 8.69 -14.91 -2.03
N SER A 73 8.96 -16.06 -2.66
CA SER A 73 10.07 -16.98 -2.37
C SER A 73 11.39 -16.58 -3.03
N SER A 74 11.38 -15.61 -3.94
CA SER A 74 12.56 -15.24 -4.73
C SER A 74 13.57 -14.45 -3.89
N PRO A 75 14.88 -14.74 -4.00
CA PRO A 75 15.92 -13.92 -3.37
C PRO A 75 15.93 -12.48 -3.88
N LEU A 76 15.30 -12.22 -5.04
CA LEU A 76 15.18 -10.90 -5.63
C LEU A 76 14.05 -10.05 -5.02
N ARG A 77 13.29 -10.55 -4.04
CA ARG A 77 12.17 -9.81 -3.45
C ARG A 77 12.61 -8.47 -2.83
N ALA A 78 13.80 -8.43 -2.24
CA ALA A 78 14.41 -7.20 -1.71
C ALA A 78 14.79 -6.17 -2.80
N SER A 79 14.82 -6.59 -4.07
CA SER A 79 15.12 -5.76 -5.23
C SER A 79 13.89 -5.44 -6.07
N ALA A 80 12.68 -5.88 -5.67
CA ALA A 80 11.46 -5.69 -6.45
C ALA A 80 11.17 -4.21 -6.75
N SER A 81 11.31 -3.32 -5.75
CA SER A 81 11.10 -1.87 -5.95
C SER A 81 12.13 -1.25 -6.89
N ARG A 82 13.39 -1.73 -6.86
CA ARG A 82 14.44 -1.28 -7.80
C ARG A 82 14.14 -1.73 -9.23
N LEU A 83 13.73 -2.99 -9.40
CA LEU A 83 13.33 -3.51 -10.72
C LEU A 83 12.12 -2.76 -11.27
N ALA A 84 11.13 -2.44 -10.43
CA ALA A 84 9.98 -1.63 -10.82
C ALA A 84 10.39 -0.21 -11.24
N ALA A 85 11.35 0.41 -10.53
CA ALA A 85 11.88 1.72 -10.89
C ALA A 85 12.62 1.72 -12.24
N GLU A 86 13.49 0.73 -12.47
CA GLU A 86 14.20 0.56 -13.74
C GLU A 86 13.20 0.37 -14.90
N HIS A 87 12.18 -0.46 -14.68
CA HIS A 87 11.13 -0.69 -15.67
C HIS A 87 10.30 0.58 -15.93
N ALA A 88 10.02 1.38 -14.91
CA ALA A 88 9.31 2.64 -15.06
C ALA A 88 10.08 3.63 -15.95
N VAL A 89 11.40 3.72 -15.80
CA VAL A 89 12.23 4.57 -16.67
C VAL A 89 12.14 4.13 -18.13
N ILE A 90 12.17 2.82 -18.40
CA ILE A 90 12.04 2.25 -19.75
C ILE A 90 10.69 2.60 -20.38
N LEU A 91 9.60 2.58 -19.60
CA LEU A 91 8.25 2.90 -20.09
C LEU A 91 8.02 4.40 -20.31
N LEU A 92 8.59 5.25 -19.47
CA LEU A 92 8.35 6.70 -19.49
C LEU A 92 9.26 7.46 -20.45
N ALA A 93 10.49 6.99 -20.70
CA ALA A 93 11.42 7.67 -21.60
C ALA A 93 10.88 7.88 -23.03
N PRO A 94 10.22 6.88 -23.68
CA PRO A 94 9.59 7.07 -24.99
C PRO A 94 8.41 8.08 -24.99
N LEU A 95 7.86 8.41 -23.83
CA LEU A 95 6.78 9.39 -23.68
C LEU A 95 7.31 10.84 -23.58
N GLY A 96 8.62 11.06 -23.75
CA GLY A 96 9.23 12.39 -23.79
C GLY A 96 9.54 12.99 -22.41
N TRP A 97 9.59 12.16 -21.36
CA TRP A 97 9.96 12.61 -20.02
C TRP A 97 11.43 13.00 -19.94
N THR A 98 11.74 14.10 -19.24
CA THR A 98 13.11 14.55 -19.00
C THR A 98 13.82 13.63 -18.01
N THR A 99 15.16 13.57 -18.06
CA THR A 99 15.99 12.80 -17.13
C THR A 99 15.65 13.12 -15.67
N ASP A 100 15.52 14.39 -15.29
CA ASP A 100 15.20 14.79 -13.92
C ASP A 100 13.87 14.21 -13.43
N ARG A 101 12.84 14.16 -14.30
CA ARG A 101 11.54 13.58 -13.94
C ARG A 101 11.60 12.06 -13.86
N LEU A 102 12.36 11.42 -14.75
CA LEU A 102 12.59 9.98 -14.72
C LEU A 102 13.29 9.57 -13.41
N ASP A 103 14.30 10.34 -12.99
CA ASP A 103 15.03 10.11 -11.73
C ASP A 103 14.11 10.29 -10.52
N CYS A 104 13.23 11.29 -10.52
CA CYS A 104 12.25 11.49 -9.46
C CYS A 104 11.25 10.32 -9.36
N VAL A 105 10.73 9.84 -10.50
CA VAL A 105 9.83 8.67 -10.54
C VAL A 105 10.57 7.42 -10.05
N ALA A 106 11.77 7.18 -10.56
CA ALA A 106 12.57 6.02 -10.20
C ALA A 106 12.89 6.01 -8.70
N HIS A 107 13.25 7.16 -8.13
CA HIS A 107 13.49 7.29 -6.70
C HIS A 107 12.22 7.04 -5.87
N ALA A 108 11.09 7.64 -6.25
CA ALA A 108 9.82 7.42 -5.55
C ALA A 108 9.42 5.94 -5.54
N ILE A 109 9.53 5.26 -6.68
CA ILE A 109 9.26 3.82 -6.78
C ILE A 109 10.28 3.01 -5.99
N THR A 110 11.57 3.33 -6.10
CA THR A 110 12.62 2.59 -5.39
C THR A 110 12.44 2.63 -3.87
N ALA A 111 12.08 3.81 -3.35
CA ALA A 111 11.94 4.08 -1.93
C ALA A 111 10.57 3.68 -1.35
N HIS A 112 9.52 3.45 -2.15
CA HIS A 112 8.18 3.19 -1.59
C HIS A 112 8.12 1.98 -0.65
N SER A 113 8.93 0.94 -0.92
CA SER A 113 8.90 -0.29 -0.15
C SER A 113 9.66 -0.16 1.16
N PHE A 114 8.95 -0.27 2.30
CA PHE A 114 9.57 -0.31 3.63
C PHE A 114 10.61 -1.43 3.79
N SER A 115 10.40 -2.57 3.11
CA SER A 115 11.32 -3.71 3.13
C SER A 115 12.67 -3.40 2.47
N ALA A 116 12.70 -2.44 1.53
CA ALA A 116 13.94 -2.03 0.87
C ALA A 116 14.84 -1.19 1.78
N LYS A 117 14.29 -0.60 2.86
CA LYS A 117 15.01 0.28 3.80
C LYS A 117 15.74 1.45 3.12
N ILE A 118 15.17 1.95 2.03
CA ILE A 118 15.67 3.12 1.31
C ILE A 118 14.95 4.34 1.88
N THR A 119 15.72 5.36 2.25
CA THR A 119 15.18 6.59 2.84
C THR A 119 14.56 7.43 1.72
N PRO A 120 13.29 7.85 1.82
CA PRO A 120 12.67 8.71 0.82
C PRO A 120 13.17 10.17 0.97
N GLU A 121 14.06 10.58 0.08
CA GLU A 121 14.65 11.93 0.07
C GLU A 121 13.75 13.01 -0.56
N THR A 122 12.96 12.67 -1.58
CA THR A 122 12.06 13.61 -2.27
C THR A 122 10.66 13.60 -1.67
N ILE A 123 9.93 14.71 -1.81
CA ILE A 123 8.55 14.82 -1.33
C ILE A 123 7.66 13.78 -2.02
N GLU A 124 7.86 13.52 -3.31
CA GLU A 124 7.11 12.51 -4.06
C GLU A 124 7.36 11.09 -3.52
N ALA A 125 8.60 10.76 -3.15
CA ALA A 125 8.94 9.48 -2.55
C ALA A 125 8.31 9.31 -1.16
N GLN A 126 8.33 10.37 -0.36
CA GLN A 126 7.71 10.39 0.97
C GLN A 126 6.18 10.21 0.87
N ILE A 127 5.54 10.92 -0.05
CA ILE A 127 4.10 10.83 -0.30
C ILE A 127 3.73 9.43 -0.78
N LEU A 128 4.45 8.86 -1.74
CA LEU A 128 4.13 7.53 -2.27
C LEU A 128 4.32 6.45 -1.21
N GLN A 129 5.43 6.47 -0.47
CA GLN A 129 5.69 5.54 0.62
C GLN A 129 4.59 5.61 1.71
N ASP A 130 4.20 6.82 2.12
CA ASP A 130 3.12 7.01 3.08
C ASP A 130 1.77 6.52 2.53
N ALA A 131 1.45 6.85 1.29
CA ALA A 131 0.18 6.52 0.65
C ALA A 131 -0.02 5.01 0.44
N ASP A 132 1.05 4.30 0.06
CA ASP A 132 1.05 2.84 -0.07
C ASP A 132 0.86 2.18 1.30
N ARG A 133 1.64 2.61 2.31
CA ARG A 133 1.51 2.09 3.68
C ARG A 133 0.12 2.30 4.28
N LEU A 134 -0.51 3.45 4.00
CA LEU A 134 -1.87 3.73 4.43
C LEU A 134 -2.88 2.69 3.90
N ASP A 135 -2.69 2.12 2.71
CA ASP A 135 -3.61 1.11 2.14
C ASP A 135 -3.64 -0.20 2.95
N ALA A 136 -2.60 -0.46 3.73
CA ALA A 136 -2.56 -1.60 4.64
C ALA A 136 -3.27 -1.32 5.98
N MET A 137 -3.76 -0.10 6.24
CA MET A 137 -4.32 0.30 7.55
C MET A 137 -5.83 0.55 7.51
N GLY A 138 -6.45 0.65 8.69
CA GLY A 138 -7.85 0.99 8.86
C GLY A 138 -8.79 -0.06 8.29
N ALA A 139 -9.97 0.35 7.81
CA ALA A 139 -11.01 -0.57 7.34
C ALA A 139 -10.54 -1.51 6.20
N ILE A 140 -9.76 -1.00 5.25
CA ILE A 140 -9.19 -1.81 4.17
C ILE A 140 -8.14 -2.78 4.73
N GLY A 141 -7.28 -2.33 5.64
CA GLY A 141 -6.32 -3.19 6.33
C GLY A 141 -6.98 -4.36 7.05
N ILE A 142 -8.06 -4.09 7.80
CA ILE A 142 -8.87 -5.11 8.48
C ILE A 142 -9.48 -6.09 7.46
N ALA A 143 -10.13 -5.59 6.40
CA ALA A 143 -10.74 -6.44 5.38
C ALA A 143 -9.70 -7.34 4.69
N ARG A 144 -8.52 -6.80 4.35
CA ARG A 144 -7.41 -7.55 3.76
C ARG A 144 -6.86 -8.60 4.73
N CYS A 145 -6.79 -8.28 6.02
CA CYS A 145 -6.38 -9.22 7.07
C CYS A 145 -7.28 -10.46 7.08
N PHE A 146 -8.61 -10.28 7.20
CA PHE A 146 -9.54 -11.41 7.20
C PHE A 146 -9.60 -12.15 5.86
N TYR A 147 -9.52 -11.43 4.74
CA TYR A 147 -9.45 -12.05 3.41
C TYR A 147 -8.22 -12.97 3.28
N THR A 148 -7.05 -12.51 3.74
CA THR A 148 -5.80 -13.28 3.72
C THR A 148 -5.86 -14.46 4.67
N ALA A 149 -6.34 -14.25 5.90
CA ALA A 149 -6.54 -15.29 6.90
C ALA A 149 -7.45 -16.42 6.38
N GLY A 150 -8.56 -16.08 5.73
CA GLY A 150 -9.46 -17.06 5.10
C GLY A 150 -8.76 -17.89 4.01
N ARG A 151 -7.91 -17.26 3.18
CA ARG A 151 -7.09 -17.97 2.18
C ARG A 151 -6.01 -18.86 2.79
N MET A 152 -5.53 -18.50 3.98
CA MET A 152 -4.56 -19.28 4.76
C MET A 152 -5.22 -20.36 5.63
N GLN A 153 -6.55 -20.44 5.63
CA GLN A 153 -7.34 -21.31 6.51
C GLN A 153 -7.08 -21.06 8.00
N SER A 154 -6.73 -19.82 8.36
CA SER A 154 -6.63 -19.38 9.75
C SER A 154 -8.01 -19.30 10.40
N LEU A 155 -8.08 -19.52 11.72
CA LEU A 155 -9.27 -19.26 12.52
C LEU A 155 -9.45 -17.76 12.72
N LEU A 156 -10.67 -17.32 13.07
CA LEU A 156 -10.92 -15.90 13.37
C LEU A 156 -10.15 -15.45 14.63
N TYR A 157 -10.17 -16.29 15.66
CA TYR A 157 -9.53 -16.05 16.96
C TYR A 157 -9.35 -17.39 17.68
N ASP A 158 -8.58 -17.37 18.77
CA ASP A 158 -8.43 -18.52 19.67
C ASP A 158 -9.61 -18.58 20.66
N PRO A 159 -10.43 -19.65 20.67
CA PRO A 159 -11.59 -19.74 21.55
C PRO A 159 -11.23 -19.80 23.06
N GLU A 160 -10.02 -20.21 23.42
CA GLU A 160 -9.58 -20.27 24.82
C GLU A 160 -8.95 -18.96 25.30
N ASP A 161 -8.31 -18.21 24.39
CA ASP A 161 -7.70 -16.91 24.68
C ASP A 161 -7.87 -15.91 23.51
N PRO A 162 -9.08 -15.34 23.31
CA PRO A 162 -9.37 -14.49 22.16
C PRO A 162 -8.54 -13.19 22.10
N ALA A 163 -8.05 -12.74 23.26
CA ALA A 163 -7.23 -11.53 23.38
C ALA A 163 -5.74 -11.81 23.52
N ALA A 164 -5.31 -13.08 23.39
CA ALA A 164 -3.93 -13.51 23.57
C ALA A 164 -3.28 -12.99 24.86
N ARG A 165 -4.02 -13.02 25.99
CA ARG A 165 -3.53 -12.52 27.30
C ARG A 165 -2.45 -13.44 27.91
N HIS A 166 -2.45 -14.72 27.56
CA HIS A 166 -1.59 -15.75 28.14
C HIS A 166 -0.69 -16.44 27.10
N ARG A 167 -0.67 -15.93 25.86
CA ARG A 167 0.16 -16.44 24.76
C ARG A 167 0.70 -15.28 23.92
N ALA A 168 1.71 -15.56 23.11
CA ALA A 168 2.11 -14.61 22.07
C ALA A 168 1.02 -14.54 20.97
N PHE A 169 0.99 -13.43 20.23
CA PHE A 169 0.18 -13.33 19.03
C PHE A 169 0.63 -14.35 18.00
N ASP A 170 -0.32 -15.11 17.45
CA ASP A 170 -0.14 -16.09 16.39
C ASP A 170 -1.01 -15.68 15.20
N ASP A 171 -0.49 -14.72 14.44
CA ASP A 171 -1.17 -14.15 13.27
C ASP A 171 -1.21 -15.07 12.05
N ARG A 172 -0.62 -16.27 12.17
CA ARG A 172 -0.74 -17.35 11.18
C ARG A 172 -1.96 -18.20 11.44
N ASN A 173 -2.25 -18.52 12.70
CA ASN A 173 -3.38 -19.38 13.07
C ASN A 173 -4.64 -18.58 13.44
N PHE A 174 -4.51 -17.34 13.90
CA PHE A 174 -5.63 -16.51 14.35
C PHE A 174 -5.62 -15.14 13.66
N ALA A 175 -6.70 -14.83 12.93
CA ALA A 175 -6.81 -13.59 12.17
C ALA A 175 -6.77 -12.34 13.05
N ILE A 176 -7.44 -12.37 14.22
CA ILE A 176 -7.54 -11.21 15.11
C ILE A 176 -6.17 -10.80 15.67
N ASP A 177 -5.27 -11.75 15.87
CA ASP A 177 -3.92 -11.52 16.39
C ASP A 177 -3.06 -10.67 15.46
N HIS A 178 -3.35 -10.67 14.15
CA HIS A 178 -2.63 -9.86 13.17
C HIS A 178 -2.84 -8.35 13.40
N LEU A 179 -3.96 -7.96 14.00
CA LEU A 179 -4.23 -6.55 14.30
C LEU A 179 -3.16 -5.98 15.26
N PRO A 180 -3.01 -6.49 16.49
CA PRO A 180 -1.97 -6.02 17.41
C PRO A 180 -0.55 -6.44 17.00
N ALA A 181 -0.36 -7.62 16.40
CA ALA A 181 0.97 -8.07 15.98
C ALA A 181 1.56 -7.22 14.86
N LYS A 182 0.72 -6.64 14.00
CA LYS A 182 1.17 -5.90 12.82
C LYS A 182 0.42 -4.61 12.58
N LEU A 183 -0.88 -4.64 12.32
CA LEU A 183 -1.62 -3.46 11.81
C LEU A 183 -1.53 -2.25 12.74
N LEU A 184 -1.61 -2.46 14.06
CA LEU A 184 -1.51 -1.41 15.07
C LEU A 184 -0.07 -0.89 15.26
N THR A 185 0.94 -1.61 14.77
CA THR A 185 2.34 -1.11 14.76
C THR A 185 2.63 -0.23 13.54
N LEU A 186 1.72 -0.19 12.56
CA LEU A 186 1.99 0.50 11.29
C LEU A 186 1.89 2.01 11.40
N ALA A 187 1.27 2.56 12.45
CA ALA A 187 1.03 4.00 12.62
C ALA A 187 2.31 4.84 12.79
N ASP A 188 3.44 4.19 13.08
CA ASP A 188 4.75 4.84 13.27
C ASP A 188 5.57 4.87 11.98
N GLY A 189 6.42 5.90 11.82
CA GLY A 189 7.36 5.98 10.70
C GLY A 189 6.74 6.43 9.38
N PHE A 190 5.72 7.30 9.43
CA PHE A 190 5.24 8.08 8.29
C PHE A 190 6.08 9.34 8.11
N ASN A 191 6.36 9.68 6.86
CA ASN A 191 7.27 10.75 6.46
C ASN A 191 6.60 12.12 6.54
N THR A 192 5.40 12.24 5.99
CA THR A 192 4.66 13.50 5.88
C THR A 192 3.78 13.76 7.11
N ALA A 193 3.47 15.03 7.39
CA ALA A 193 2.57 15.38 8.48
C ALA A 193 1.15 14.88 8.22
N THR A 194 0.68 15.00 6.98
CA THR A 194 -0.62 14.51 6.53
C THR A 194 -0.69 12.98 6.57
N GLY A 195 0.34 12.28 6.12
CA GLY A 195 0.45 10.83 6.21
C GLY A 195 0.35 10.35 7.66
N ARG A 196 1.12 10.96 8.57
CA ARG A 196 1.02 10.68 10.03
C ARG A 196 -0.40 10.87 10.56
N ARG A 197 -1.06 12.00 10.25
CA ARG A 197 -2.43 12.26 10.69
C ARG A 197 -3.41 11.20 10.19
N MET A 198 -3.37 10.89 8.89
CA MET A 198 -4.23 9.87 8.29
C MET A 198 -3.97 8.48 8.87
N ALA A 199 -2.72 8.16 9.21
CA ALA A 199 -2.35 6.91 9.84
C ALA A 199 -2.94 6.78 11.24
N GLN A 200 -2.88 7.83 12.05
CA GLN A 200 -3.48 7.86 13.39
C GLN A 200 -5.00 7.70 13.35
N GLU A 201 -5.67 8.34 12.37
CA GLU A 201 -7.11 8.14 12.16
C GLU A 201 -7.46 6.69 11.79
N ARG A 202 -6.63 6.04 10.97
CA ARG A 202 -6.82 4.63 10.57
C ARG A 202 -6.48 3.68 11.70
N HIS A 203 -5.46 3.98 12.50
CA HIS A 203 -5.07 3.26 13.71
C HIS A 203 -6.22 3.22 14.71
N ALA A 204 -6.80 4.38 15.04
CA ALA A 204 -7.94 4.47 15.95
C ALA A 204 -9.15 3.64 15.47
N ARG A 205 -9.39 3.58 14.16
CA ARG A 205 -10.44 2.70 13.59
C ARG A 205 -10.12 1.22 13.78
N THR A 206 -8.86 0.82 13.67
CA THR A 206 -8.41 -0.55 13.91
C THR A 206 -8.53 -0.93 15.39
N GLU A 207 -8.18 -0.04 16.32
CA GLU A 207 -8.38 -0.25 17.75
C GLU A 207 -9.86 -0.37 18.11
N ALA A 208 -10.70 0.50 17.55
CA ALA A 208 -12.15 0.46 17.76
C ALA A 208 -12.76 -0.85 17.24
N PHE A 209 -12.32 -1.33 16.08
CA PHE A 209 -12.75 -2.63 15.55
C PHE A 209 -12.32 -3.77 16.48
N LEU A 210 -11.05 -3.81 16.90
CA LEU A 210 -10.55 -4.86 17.80
C LEU A 210 -11.33 -4.88 19.11
N THR A 211 -11.60 -3.70 19.68
CA THR A 211 -12.39 -3.56 20.92
C THR A 211 -13.80 -4.10 20.75
N ALA A 212 -14.49 -3.71 19.67
CA ALA A 212 -15.84 -4.20 19.37
C ALA A 212 -15.86 -5.72 19.14
N PHE A 213 -14.89 -6.24 18.38
CA PHE A 213 -14.76 -7.67 18.11
C PHE A 213 -14.57 -8.47 19.41
N LEU A 214 -13.66 -8.02 20.29
CA LEU A 214 -13.40 -8.68 21.58
C LEU A 214 -14.65 -8.66 22.48
N ALA A 215 -15.39 -7.56 22.51
CA ALA A 215 -16.65 -7.47 23.24
C ALA A 215 -17.71 -8.45 22.71
N GLU A 216 -17.85 -8.59 21.40
CA GLU A 216 -18.81 -9.51 20.76
C GLU A 216 -18.49 -10.99 21.03
N VAL A 217 -17.21 -11.34 21.17
CA VAL A 217 -16.78 -12.71 21.56
C VAL A 217 -16.83 -12.94 23.07
N GLY A 218 -17.24 -11.96 23.87
CA GLY A 218 -17.41 -12.07 25.31
C GLY A 218 -16.17 -11.77 26.15
N VAL A 219 -15.16 -11.10 25.57
CA VAL A 219 -13.99 -10.62 26.29
C VAL A 219 -14.21 -9.17 26.71
N SER A 220 -14.30 -8.95 28.03
CA SER A 220 -14.32 -7.63 28.68
C SER A 220 -12.91 -7.15 29.05
#